data_AF-B7PUG6-F1
#
_entry.id   AF-B7PUG6-F1
#
_cell.length_a   1.000
_cell.length_b   1.000
_cell.length_c   1.000
_cell.angle_alpha   90.00
_cell.angle_beta   90.00
_cell.angle_gamma   90.00
#
_symmetry.space_group_name_H-M   'P 1'
#
loop_
_entity.id
_entity.type
_entity.pdbx_description
1 polymer ?
#
loop_
_entity_poly.entity_id
_entity_poly.type
_entity_poly.pdbx_seq_one_letter_code
_entity_poly.pdbx_strand_id
1 'polypeptide(L)'
;MRQTYVRTPAMSRGSALEAAKECYKTKQAQHQNLVLSQCGLYIMQGRPYIGASPDALVECQCCEKRVLEVKCPESMVKFLGEITEKSVGDMPSIKLKHTTTVFCQVQVQMGLTGCNHADLFVYIGEQQNECIRVEFDEDYFNDVVERASFFFFRSYLLPHMVCIR
;
A
#
# COMPACT_ATOMS: atom_id res chain seq x y z
N MET A 1 -18.09 23.37 -1.57
CA MET A 1 -16.86 22.56 -1.51
C MET A 1 -15.93 23.00 -2.63
N ARG A 2 -14.80 23.65 -2.32
CA ARG A 2 -13.74 23.85 -3.32
C ARG A 2 -12.96 22.55 -3.44
N GLN A 3 -13.25 21.74 -4.44
CA GLN A 3 -12.31 20.71 -4.88
C GLN A 3 -11.19 21.42 -5.64
N THR A 4 -10.22 21.97 -4.92
CA THR A 4 -8.92 22.27 -5.53
C THR A 4 -8.26 20.93 -5.79
N TYR A 5 -8.19 20.53 -7.06
CA TYR A 5 -7.42 19.37 -7.50
C TYR A 5 -5.94 19.65 -7.23
N VAL A 6 -5.45 19.23 -6.07
CA VAL A 6 -4.03 19.39 -5.69
C VAL A 6 -3.25 18.29 -6.39
N ARG A 7 -2.56 18.64 -7.48
CA ARG A 7 -1.61 17.73 -8.15
C ARG A 7 -0.20 18.11 -7.70
N THR A 8 0.41 17.28 -6.87
CA THR A 8 1.82 17.49 -6.47
C THR A 8 2.77 16.95 -7.54
N PRO A 9 4.04 17.39 -7.58
CA PRO A 9 5.07 16.80 -8.45
C PRO A 9 5.20 15.28 -8.29
N ALA A 10 4.96 14.77 -7.08
CA ALA A 10 4.88 13.33 -6.80
C ALA A 10 3.70 12.66 -7.53
N MET A 11 2.52 13.31 -7.58
CA MET A 11 1.36 12.79 -8.31
C MET A 11 1.53 12.88 -9.84
N SER A 12 2.27 13.85 -10.37
CA SER A 12 2.60 13.86 -11.81
C SER A 12 3.48 12.68 -12.23
N ARG A 13 4.36 12.20 -11.35
CA ARG A 13 5.17 10.99 -11.60
C ARG A 13 4.37 9.69 -11.52
N GLY A 14 3.13 9.73 -11.02
CA GLY A 14 2.19 8.59 -11.10
C GLY A 14 1.90 8.14 -12.54
N SER A 15 2.21 8.95 -13.56
CA SER A 15 2.18 8.50 -14.95
C SER A 15 3.20 7.40 -15.27
N ALA A 16 4.23 7.22 -14.42
CA ALA A 16 5.19 6.12 -14.53
C ALA A 16 4.66 4.80 -13.97
N LEU A 17 3.43 4.77 -13.42
CA LEU A 17 2.84 3.55 -12.85
C LEU A 17 2.78 2.41 -13.86
N GLU A 18 2.40 2.68 -15.10
CA GLU A 18 2.32 1.66 -16.15
C GLU A 18 3.71 1.11 -16.51
N ALA A 19 4.70 1.99 -16.69
CA ALA A 19 6.09 1.57 -16.91
C ALA A 19 6.65 0.78 -15.72
N ALA A 20 6.30 1.16 -14.49
CA ALA A 20 6.69 0.43 -13.28
C ALA A 20 6.06 -0.97 -13.23
N LYS A 21 4.78 -1.10 -13.59
CA LYS A 21 4.07 -2.39 -13.67
C LYS A 21 4.67 -3.30 -14.74
N GLU A 22 5.05 -2.77 -15.89
CA GLU A 22 5.76 -3.52 -16.95
C GLU A 22 7.15 -3.98 -16.51
N CYS A 23 7.91 -3.10 -15.86
CA CYS A 23 9.21 -3.45 -15.27
C CYS A 23 9.06 -4.54 -14.22
N TYR A 24 8.06 -4.42 -13.33
CA TYR A 24 7.74 -5.42 -12.32
C TYR A 24 7.41 -6.79 -12.96
N LYS A 25 6.54 -6.83 -13.98
CA LYS A 25 6.23 -8.08 -14.71
C LYS A 25 7.48 -8.74 -15.27
N THR A 26 8.35 -7.97 -15.91
CA THR A 26 9.61 -8.46 -16.49
C THR A 26 10.54 -9.04 -15.41
N LYS A 27 10.62 -8.38 -14.24
CA LYS A 27 11.42 -8.87 -13.10
C LYS A 27 10.84 -10.10 -12.40
N GLN A 28 9.55 -10.35 -12.58
CA GLN A 28 8.82 -11.46 -12.00
C GLN A 28 8.54 -12.58 -13.03
N ALA A 29 9.33 -12.64 -14.10
CA ALA A 29 9.18 -13.59 -15.21
C ALA A 29 9.30 -15.06 -14.78
N GLN A 30 9.87 -15.35 -13.61
CA GLN A 30 9.91 -16.69 -13.03
C GLN A 30 8.51 -17.20 -12.59
N HIS A 31 7.52 -16.32 -12.44
CA HIS A 31 6.17 -16.71 -12.07
C HIS A 31 5.35 -17.15 -13.28
N GLN A 32 4.68 -18.29 -13.14
CA GLN A 32 3.87 -18.88 -14.21
C GLN A 32 2.55 -18.10 -14.37
N ASN A 33 2.31 -17.61 -15.58
CA ASN A 33 1.10 -16.89 -15.97
C ASN A 33 0.78 -15.71 -15.01
N LEU A 34 1.78 -14.85 -14.78
CA LEU A 34 1.64 -13.68 -13.92
C LEU A 34 0.66 -12.66 -14.53
N VAL A 35 -0.42 -12.40 -13.81
CA VAL A 35 -1.44 -11.41 -14.17
C VAL A 35 -1.41 -10.28 -13.14
N LEU A 36 -1.41 -9.04 -13.64
CA LEU A 36 -1.65 -7.84 -12.84
C LEU A 36 -3.07 -7.35 -13.12
N SER A 37 -3.96 -7.48 -12.13
CA SER A 37 -5.35 -7.06 -12.22
C SER A 37 -5.51 -5.65 -11.66
N GLN A 38 -6.04 -4.73 -12.46
CA GLN A 38 -6.37 -3.39 -11.98
C GLN A 38 -7.47 -3.47 -10.92
N CYS A 39 -7.33 -2.65 -9.89
CA CYS A 39 -8.25 -2.60 -8.77
C CYS A 39 -8.96 -1.26 -8.69
N GLY A 40 -10.22 -1.31 -8.27
CA GLY A 40 -10.95 -0.13 -7.82
C GLY A 40 -10.78 0.08 -6.31
N LEU A 41 -11.71 0.82 -5.73
CA LEU A 41 -11.79 1.02 -4.29
C LEU A 41 -12.43 -0.21 -3.61
N TYR A 42 -11.69 -0.83 -2.70
CA TYR A 42 -12.23 -1.80 -1.75
C TYR A 42 -12.78 -1.06 -0.53
N ILE A 43 -13.96 -1.45 -0.08
CA ILE A 43 -14.63 -0.88 1.10
C ILE A 43 -14.85 -2.00 2.11
N MET A 44 -14.50 -1.75 3.37
CA MET A 44 -14.69 -2.74 4.44
C MET A 44 -16.17 -2.98 4.70
N GLN A 45 -16.60 -4.24 4.67
CA GLN A 45 -17.96 -4.61 5.07
C GLN A 45 -18.18 -4.28 6.55
N GLY A 46 -19.33 -3.68 6.88
CA GLY A 46 -19.67 -3.24 8.24
C GLY A 46 -18.98 -1.95 8.71
N ARG A 47 -17.90 -1.52 8.06
CA ARG A 47 -17.17 -0.27 8.38
C ARG A 47 -16.89 0.53 7.09
N PRO A 48 -17.92 1.08 6.43
CA PRO A 48 -17.80 1.66 5.09
C PRO A 48 -16.96 2.93 5.00
N TYR A 49 -16.56 3.49 6.15
CA TYR A 49 -15.61 4.61 6.24
C TYR A 49 -14.14 4.17 6.10
N ILE A 50 -13.87 2.86 6.01
CA ILE A 50 -12.54 2.30 5.75
C ILE A 50 -12.52 1.73 4.34
N GLY A 51 -11.57 2.19 3.54
CA GLY A 51 -11.36 1.68 2.18
C GLY A 51 -9.92 1.85 1.72
N ALA A 52 -9.54 1.07 0.72
CA ALA A 52 -8.22 1.15 0.09
C ALA A 52 -8.30 0.82 -1.40
N SER A 53 -7.41 1.43 -2.17
CA SER A 53 -7.23 1.16 -3.58
C SER A 53 -5.80 0.69 -3.79
N PRO A 54 -5.54 -0.62 -3.96
CA PRO A 54 -4.23 -1.10 -4.36
C PRO A 54 -3.95 -0.75 -5.83
N ASP A 55 -2.68 -0.58 -6.20
CA ASP A 55 -2.31 -0.25 -7.59
C ASP A 55 -2.57 -1.43 -8.55
N ALA A 56 -2.36 -2.66 -8.07
CA ALA A 56 -2.80 -3.89 -8.72
C ALA A 56 -2.88 -5.05 -7.73
N LEU A 57 -3.59 -6.10 -8.12
CA LEU A 57 -3.47 -7.43 -7.52
C LEU A 57 -2.64 -8.32 -8.43
N VAL A 58 -1.70 -9.03 -7.83
CA VAL A 58 -0.81 -9.96 -8.53
C VAL A 58 -1.30 -11.37 -8.30
N GLU A 59 -1.57 -12.06 -9.41
CA GLU A 59 -2.00 -13.45 -9.41
C GLU A 59 -1.05 -14.24 -10.32
N CYS A 60 -0.62 -15.41 -9.86
CA CYS A 60 0.12 -16.37 -10.67
C CYS A 60 -0.27 -17.79 -10.24
N GLN A 61 -0.02 -18.77 -11.11
CA GLN A 61 -0.43 -20.16 -10.81
C GLN A 61 0.42 -20.83 -9.72
N CYS A 62 1.60 -20.28 -9.43
CA CYS A 62 2.56 -20.90 -8.52
C CYS A 62 2.57 -20.30 -7.10
N CYS A 63 1.87 -19.20 -6.84
CA CYS A 63 1.91 -18.52 -5.55
C CYS A 63 0.53 -18.02 -5.13
N GLU A 64 0.40 -17.70 -3.84
CA GLU A 64 -0.75 -16.99 -3.33
C GLU A 64 -0.87 -15.60 -3.96
N LYS A 65 -2.11 -15.11 -4.00
CA LYS A 65 -2.45 -13.77 -4.45
C LYS A 65 -1.84 -12.74 -3.50
N ARG A 66 -1.33 -11.64 -4.08
CA ARG A 66 -0.69 -10.57 -3.33
C ARG A 66 -1.05 -9.20 -3.86
N VAL A 67 -0.95 -8.20 -3.00
CA VAL A 67 -1.12 -6.80 -3.37
C VAL A 67 0.17 -6.28 -4.03
N LEU A 68 0.05 -5.45 -5.06
CA LEU A 68 1.13 -4.62 -5.58
C LEU A 68 0.84 -3.17 -5.25
N GLU A 69 1.76 -2.51 -4.56
CA GLU A 69 1.77 -1.07 -4.32
C GLU A 69 3.06 -0.49 -4.92
N VAL A 70 2.92 0.51 -5.79
CA VAL A 70 4.04 1.12 -6.50
C VAL A 70 4.30 2.51 -5.96
N LYS A 71 5.55 2.81 -5.61
CA LYS A 71 5.97 4.15 -5.20
C LYS A 71 7.06 4.68 -6.12
N CYS A 72 6.87 5.91 -6.62
CA CYS A 72 7.84 6.58 -7.51
C CYS A 72 8.46 7.82 -6.85
N PRO A 73 9.40 7.65 -5.89
CA PRO A 73 10.03 8.76 -5.19
C PRO A 73 11.06 9.50 -6.07
N GLU A 74 11.51 10.68 -5.63
CA GLU A 74 12.60 11.42 -6.29
C GLU A 74 13.97 10.79 -6.10
N SER A 75 14.16 10.19 -4.92
CA SER A 75 15.42 9.60 -4.52
C SER A 75 15.15 8.30 -3.81
N MET A 76 15.68 7.22 -4.38
CA MET A 76 15.53 5.87 -3.88
C MET A 76 16.12 5.76 -2.47
N VAL A 77 17.33 6.30 -2.30
CA VAL A 77 18.10 6.22 -1.06
C VAL A 77 17.38 6.94 0.07
N LYS A 78 16.85 8.15 -0.18
CA LYS A 78 16.11 8.90 0.84
C LYS A 78 14.84 8.18 1.24
N PHE A 79 14.04 7.77 0.24
CA PHE A 79 12.77 7.09 0.49
C PHE A 79 12.97 5.79 1.25
N LEU A 80 13.88 4.92 0.80
CA LEU A 80 14.20 3.67 1.48
C LEU A 80 14.73 3.90 2.90
N GLY A 81 15.60 4.89 3.12
CA GLY A 81 16.09 5.22 4.47
C GLY A 81 15.00 5.67 5.44
N GLU A 82 13.96 6.33 4.92
CA GLU A 82 12.79 6.74 5.70
C GLU A 82 11.88 5.56 6.03
N ILE A 83 11.59 4.71 5.04
CA ILE A 83 10.58 3.66 5.16
C ILE A 83 11.11 2.32 5.67
N THR A 84 12.43 2.09 5.63
CA THR A 84 13.03 0.79 5.99
C THR A 84 13.92 0.88 7.23
N GLU A 85 13.85 -0.14 8.07
CA GLU A 85 14.78 -0.40 9.17
C GLU A 85 15.72 -1.52 8.74
N LYS A 86 17.03 -1.32 8.98
CA LYS A 86 18.00 -2.40 8.83
C LYS A 86 17.90 -3.30 10.05
N SER A 87 17.50 -4.56 9.86
CA SER A 87 17.60 -5.55 10.93
C SER A 87 19.08 -5.80 11.23
N VAL A 88 19.50 -5.59 12.48
CA VAL A 88 20.84 -5.96 12.95
C VAL A 88 20.83 -7.46 13.24
N GLY A 89 21.27 -8.26 12.27
CA GLY A 89 21.39 -9.73 12.36
C GLY A 89 22.24 -10.28 11.21
N ASP A 90 22.58 -11.57 11.25
CA ASP A 90 23.52 -12.24 10.32
C ASP A 90 23.10 -12.20 8.84
N MET A 91 21.84 -11.88 8.54
CA MET A 91 21.34 -11.64 7.20
C MET A 91 20.68 -10.25 7.15
N PRO A 92 21.24 -9.28 6.40
CA PRO A 92 20.63 -7.97 6.28
C PRO A 92 19.30 -8.08 5.52
N SER A 93 18.20 -8.16 6.26
CA SER A 93 16.85 -8.07 5.70
C SER A 93 16.37 -6.62 5.76
N ILE A 94 15.93 -6.08 4.63
CA ILE A 94 15.28 -4.78 4.57
C ILE A 94 13.83 -4.98 5.02
N LYS A 95 13.49 -4.49 6.22
CA LYS A 95 12.11 -4.53 6.73
C LYS A 95 11.49 -3.15 6.69
N LEU A 96 10.20 -3.08 6.37
CA LEU A 96 9.44 -1.85 6.37
C LEU A 96 9.17 -1.43 7.83
N LYS A 97 9.39 -0.16 8.19
CA LYS A 97 9.12 0.32 9.55
C LYS A 97 7.62 0.38 9.78
N HIS A 98 7.17 -0.22 10.89
CA HIS A 98 5.75 -0.23 11.28
C HIS A 98 5.17 1.18 11.56
N THR A 99 6.05 2.16 11.80
CA THR A 99 5.69 3.56 12.08
C THR A 99 5.41 4.37 10.81
N THR A 100 5.66 3.82 9.63
CA THR A 100 5.52 4.56 8.38
C THR A 100 4.09 4.53 7.86
N THR A 101 3.71 5.61 7.18
CA THR A 101 2.41 5.69 6.50
C THR A 101 2.28 4.66 5.38
N VAL A 102 3.40 4.30 4.73
CA VAL A 102 3.45 3.26 3.69
C VAL A 102 3.12 1.90 4.27
N PHE A 103 3.66 1.56 5.45
CA PHE A 103 3.33 0.29 6.12
C PHE A 103 1.83 0.22 6.43
N CYS A 104 1.27 1.27 7.04
CA CYS A 104 -0.17 1.32 7.30
C CYS A 104 -1.01 1.17 6.02
N GLN A 105 -0.63 1.87 4.94
CA GLN A 105 -1.34 1.78 3.66
C GLN A 105 -1.37 0.35 3.11
N VAL A 106 -0.23 -0.33 3.09
CA VAL A 106 -0.10 -1.69 2.55
C VAL A 106 -0.82 -2.71 3.43
N GLN A 107 -0.76 -2.57 4.76
CA GLN A 107 -1.50 -3.43 5.70
C GLN A 107 -3.02 -3.32 5.51
N VAL A 108 -3.54 -2.10 5.35
CA VAL A 108 -4.98 -1.90 5.09
C VAL A 108 -5.39 -2.49 3.73
N GLN A 109 -4.57 -2.31 2.69
CA GLN A 109 -4.83 -2.93 1.38
C GLN A 109 -4.89 -4.46 1.47
N MET A 110 -3.96 -5.09 2.19
CA MET A 110 -3.95 -6.54 2.42
C MET A 110 -5.19 -7.00 3.18
N GLY A 111 -5.53 -6.35 4.30
CA GLY A 111 -6.71 -6.71 5.10
C GLY A 111 -8.04 -6.57 4.36
N LEU A 112 -8.16 -5.59 3.45
CA LEU A 112 -9.39 -5.41 2.64
C LEU A 112 -9.48 -6.33 1.43
N THR A 113 -8.34 -6.77 0.90
CA THR A 113 -8.30 -7.67 -0.27
C THR A 113 -8.20 -9.15 0.12
N GLY A 114 -7.93 -9.44 1.40
CA GLY A 114 -7.70 -10.79 1.91
C GLY A 114 -6.38 -11.40 1.45
N CYS A 115 -5.37 -10.57 1.14
CA CYS A 115 -4.05 -11.05 0.75
C CYS A 115 -3.13 -11.19 1.98
N ASN A 116 -2.35 -12.27 2.04
CA ASN A 116 -1.42 -12.53 3.15
C ASN A 116 -0.10 -11.75 3.04
N HIS A 117 0.22 -11.26 1.85
CA HIS A 117 1.43 -10.48 1.61
C HIS A 117 1.23 -9.47 0.48
N ALA A 118 2.14 -8.52 0.42
CA ALA A 118 2.18 -7.46 -0.58
C ALA A 118 3.60 -7.22 -1.07
N ASP A 119 3.71 -6.81 -2.32
CA ASP A 119 4.94 -6.31 -2.92
C ASP A 119 4.87 -4.78 -2.99
N LEU A 120 5.73 -4.13 -2.22
CA LEU A 120 6.01 -2.71 -2.33
C LEU A 120 7.11 -2.51 -3.37
N PHE A 121 6.73 -2.07 -4.56
CA PHE A 121 7.66 -1.83 -5.65
C PHE A 121 8.03 -0.34 -5.73
N VAL A 122 9.27 -0.01 -5.36
CA VAL A 122 9.78 1.34 -5.43
C VAL A 122 10.50 1.52 -6.76
N TYR A 123 10.02 2.45 -7.60
CA TYR A 123 10.44 2.59 -8.99
C TYR A 123 10.86 4.04 -9.33
N ILE A 124 12.10 4.22 -9.77
CA ILE A 124 12.57 5.48 -10.38
C ILE A 124 12.83 5.29 -11.88
N GLY A 125 13.33 4.12 -12.25
CA GLY A 125 13.55 3.72 -13.64
C GLY A 125 13.90 2.23 -13.73
N GLU A 126 14.05 1.72 -14.95
CA GLU A 126 14.32 0.29 -15.20
C GLU A 126 15.59 -0.22 -14.50
N GLN A 127 16.61 0.64 -14.36
CA GLN A 127 17.88 0.32 -13.68
C GLN A 127 17.86 0.61 -12.18
N GLN A 128 16.89 1.41 -11.70
CA GLN A 128 16.80 1.85 -10.31
C GLN A 128 15.40 1.57 -9.76
N ASN A 129 15.24 0.36 -9.24
CA ASN A 129 14.01 -0.12 -8.62
C ASN A 129 14.32 -1.20 -7.59
N GLU A 130 13.46 -1.33 -6.59
CA GLU A 130 13.55 -2.32 -5.52
C GLU A 130 12.16 -2.86 -5.23
N CYS A 131 12.07 -4.17 -4.98
CA CYS A 131 10.83 -4.82 -4.58
C CYS A 131 10.98 -5.29 -3.13
N ILE A 132 10.15 -4.76 -2.23
CA ILE A 132 10.14 -5.11 -0.82
C ILE A 132 8.87 -5.93 -0.56
N ARG A 133 9.05 -7.15 -0.09
CA ARG A 133 7.94 -7.99 0.35
C ARG A 133 7.52 -7.62 1.77
N VAL A 134 6.23 -7.43 1.97
CA VAL A 134 5.60 -7.10 3.26
C VAL A 134 4.60 -8.20 3.59
N GLU A 135 4.72 -8.77 4.79
CA GLU A 135 3.78 -9.76 5.30
C GLU A 135 2.61 -9.07 6.01
N PHE A 136 1.43 -9.68 5.96
CA PHE A 136 0.26 -9.19 6.66
C PHE A 136 0.40 -9.37 8.17
N ASP A 137 0.08 -8.30 8.90
CA ASP A 137 0.08 -8.25 10.35
C ASP A 137 -1.36 -8.02 10.81
N GLU A 138 -2.02 -9.11 11.21
CA GLU A 138 -3.44 -9.11 11.59
C GLU A 138 -3.69 -8.28 12.85
N ASP A 139 -2.81 -8.36 13.84
CA ASP A 139 -2.91 -7.60 15.08
C ASP A 139 -2.81 -6.10 14.80
N TYR A 140 -1.82 -5.70 13.99
CA TYR A 140 -1.67 -4.31 13.55
C TYR A 140 -2.89 -3.82 12.75
N PHE A 141 -3.39 -4.64 11.82
CA PHE A 141 -4.55 -4.28 11.02
C PHE A 141 -5.79 -4.06 11.90
N ASN A 142 -6.06 -4.96 12.85
CA ASN A 142 -7.19 -4.83 13.77
C ASN A 142 -7.09 -3.55 14.60
N ASP A 143 -5.92 -3.24 15.15
CA ASP A 143 -5.64 -2.01 15.89
C ASP A 143 -5.81 -0.74 15.03
N VAL A 144 -5.36 -0.75 13.77
CA VAL A 144 -5.64 0.34 12.81
C VAL A 144 -7.13 0.53 12.59
N VAL A 145 -7.88 -0.55 12.41
CA VAL A 145 -9.32 -0.50 12.17
C VAL A 145 -10.07 0.02 13.41
N GLU A 146 -9.68 -0.38 14.60
CA GLU A 146 -10.26 0.13 15.85
C GLU A 146 -10.01 1.62 16.02
N ARG A 147 -8.76 2.08 15.80
CA ARG A 147 -8.43 3.51 15.84
C ARG A 147 -9.21 4.32 14.81
N ALA A 148 -9.32 3.82 13.57
CA ALA A 148 -10.07 4.47 12.52
C ALA A 148 -11.56 4.56 12.87
N SER A 149 -12.12 3.49 13.44
CA SER A 149 -13.51 3.46 13.93
C SER A 149 -13.72 4.48 15.04
N PHE A 150 -12.87 4.47 16.07
CA PHE A 150 -12.95 5.42 17.18
C PHE A 150 -12.88 6.87 16.69
N PHE A 151 -11.94 7.18 15.81
CA PHE A 151 -11.79 8.51 15.22
C PHE A 151 -13.04 8.92 14.42
N PHE A 152 -13.58 8.02 13.60
CA PHE A 152 -14.80 8.29 12.83
C PHE A 152 -16.00 8.60 13.75
N PHE A 153 -16.27 7.74 14.74
CA PHE A 153 -17.37 7.94 15.66
C PHE A 153 -17.19 9.20 16.51
N ARG A 154 -16.00 9.40 17.08
CA ARG A 154 -15.74 10.51 18.01
C ARG A 154 -15.71 11.87 17.33
N SER A 155 -15.07 11.97 16.18
CA SER A 155 -14.78 13.23 15.51
C SER A 155 -15.83 13.61 14.47
N TYR A 156 -16.50 12.64 13.86
CA TYR A 156 -17.49 12.91 12.81
C TYR A 156 -18.90 12.54 13.24
N LEU A 157 -19.15 11.34 13.75
CA LEU A 157 -20.53 10.92 14.03
C LEU A 157 -21.13 11.64 15.25
N LEU A 158 -20.45 11.62 16.40
CA LEU A 158 -20.93 12.16 17.66
C LEU A 158 -21.27 13.67 17.59
N PRO A 159 -20.45 14.55 17.00
CA PRO A 159 -20.81 15.97 16.88
C PRO A 159 -22.12 16.20 16.13
N HIS A 160 -22.42 15.38 15.11
CA HIS A 160 -23.65 15.49 14.32
C HIS A 160 -24.86 14.84 15.00
N MET A 161 -24.64 13.84 15.87
CA MET A 161 -25.73 13.22 16.65
C MET A 161 -26.14 14.05 17.87
N VAL A 162 -25.19 14.77 18.49
CA VAL A 162 -25.44 15.55 19.71
C VAL A 162 -25.79 17.02 19.40
N CYS A 163 -25.44 17.52 18.20
CA CYS A 163 -25.95 18.79 17.67
C CYS A 163 -27.21 18.58 16.82
N ILE A 164 -28.24 17.95 17.38
CA ILE A 164 -29.60 18.13 16.87
C ILE A 164 -30.14 19.38 17.61
N ARG A 165 -30.23 20.50 16.89
CA ARG A 165 -31.03 21.67 17.30
C ARG A 165 -32.42 21.55 16.70
#